data_AF-T0Q7K5-F1
#
_entry.id   AF-T0Q7K5-F1
#
_cell.length_a   1.000
_cell.length_b   1.000
_cell.length_c   1.000
_cell.angle_alpha   90.00
_cell.angle_beta   90.00
_cell.angle_gamma   90.00
#
_symmetry.space_group_name_H-M   'P 1'
#
loop_
_entity.id
_entity.type
_entity.pdbx_description
1 polymer ?
#
loop_
_entity_poly.entity_id
_entity_poly.type
_entity_poly.pdbx_seq_one_letter_code
_entity_poly.pdbx_strand_id
1 'polypeptide(L)'
;MMMMKTGMRSMATKTIPEITRVGMVGLGLMGHGIAQTAAMAGYDVVALDVTQKSLDAGLARIEGSLEKIGARHVKKGEWTADQAKDEFAAVMGRIHGSVVKKDLAECDLVIEAIIEDVEIKKTFYKELGGIVKPSGILASNTSSLSIGDFAGSSGRPSQVVGLHFFNPVQVMKLVEVVQTKETDPAVFDVSKRWAASLGKTPVSCKDTPGFIVNRLLVPNLAQALFLLERGDASMEDIDVSMQLGAGHPMGPITLADYVGLDTILFILEGWTTKYPNEPVFEVPSLLRQKVKEGKLGRKTGEGFYKWNGDKRA
;
A
#
# COMPACT_ATOMS: atom_id res chain seq x y z
N MET A 1 -24.05 50.30 -29.80
CA MET A 1 -23.11 49.19 -30.04
C MET A 1 -22.32 48.98 -28.75
N MET A 2 -22.81 48.08 -27.89
CA MET A 2 -22.37 47.92 -26.50
C MET A 2 -21.20 46.93 -26.47
N MET A 3 -20.02 47.39 -26.06
CA MET A 3 -18.85 46.55 -25.84
C MET A 3 -19.07 45.63 -24.63
N MET A 4 -19.11 44.32 -24.86
CA MET A 4 -18.88 43.33 -23.80
C MET A 4 -17.38 43.04 -23.73
N LYS A 5 -16.73 43.53 -22.67
CA LYS A 5 -15.40 43.06 -22.25
C LYS A 5 -15.59 41.73 -21.53
N THR A 6 -15.35 40.63 -22.22
CA THR A 6 -15.27 39.30 -21.60
C THR A 6 -14.00 39.25 -20.77
N GLY A 7 -14.15 39.23 -19.43
CA GLY A 7 -13.03 39.12 -18.51
C GLY A 7 -12.33 37.77 -18.67
N MET A 8 -11.08 37.79 -19.11
CA MET A 8 -10.14 36.69 -18.87
C MET A 8 -9.96 36.56 -17.35
N ARG A 9 -10.64 35.59 -16.75
CA ARG A 9 -10.27 35.11 -15.42
C ARG A 9 -8.87 34.52 -15.54
N SER A 10 -7.89 35.20 -14.94
CA SER A 10 -6.57 34.67 -14.66
C SER A 10 -6.73 33.30 -13.99
N MET A 11 -6.42 32.22 -14.71
CA MET A 11 -6.21 30.93 -14.07
C MET A 11 -4.97 31.10 -13.19
N ALA A 12 -5.15 31.14 -11.88
CA ALA A 12 -4.04 30.97 -10.96
C ALA A 12 -3.32 29.67 -11.37
N THR A 13 -2.06 29.79 -11.77
CA THR A 13 -1.21 28.63 -12.03
C THR A 13 -1.18 27.81 -10.74
N LYS A 14 -1.88 26.67 -10.73
CA LYS A 14 -1.85 25.73 -9.61
C LYS A 14 -0.40 25.36 -9.38
N THR A 15 0.19 25.82 -8.28
CA THR A 15 1.54 25.47 -7.89
C THR A 15 1.52 24.05 -7.37
N ILE A 16 1.91 23.13 -8.24
CA ILE A 16 2.16 21.74 -7.91
C ILE A 16 3.46 21.68 -7.11
N PRO A 17 3.50 21.07 -5.92
CA PRO A 17 4.70 21.07 -5.11
C PRO A 17 5.77 20.17 -5.73
N GLU A 18 7.02 20.62 -5.66
CA GLU A 18 8.15 19.70 -5.66
C GLU A 18 8.11 18.94 -4.34
N ILE A 19 8.15 17.60 -4.39
CA ILE A 19 8.11 16.79 -3.18
C ILE A 19 9.52 16.73 -2.61
N THR A 20 9.70 17.29 -1.41
CA THR A 20 10.94 17.19 -0.64
C THR A 20 10.68 16.60 0.75
N ARG A 21 9.52 16.92 1.34
CA ARG A 21 9.10 16.43 2.66
C ARG A 21 7.85 15.54 2.57
N VAL A 22 7.97 14.31 3.06
CA VAL A 22 6.93 13.27 3.03
C VAL A 22 6.40 13.02 4.44
N GLY A 23 5.10 13.10 4.64
CA GLY A 23 4.44 12.61 5.84
C GLY A 23 4.06 11.14 5.68
N MET A 24 4.48 10.26 6.58
CA MET A 24 4.02 8.88 6.63
C MET A 24 3.17 8.67 7.88
N VAL A 25 1.88 8.41 7.69
CA VAL A 25 0.93 8.21 8.78
C VAL A 25 0.62 6.73 9.00
N GLY A 26 0.92 6.25 10.21
CA GLY A 26 0.83 4.87 10.63
C GLY A 26 2.09 4.10 10.27
N LEU A 27 2.90 3.69 11.25
CA LEU A 27 4.12 2.90 11.05
C LEU A 27 3.93 1.40 11.29
N GLY A 28 2.76 0.89 10.88
CA GLY A 28 2.48 -0.54 10.85
C GLY A 28 3.31 -1.31 9.82
N LEU A 29 2.79 -2.46 9.38
CA LEU A 29 3.48 -3.34 8.44
C LEU A 29 3.89 -2.63 7.14
N MET A 30 3.03 -1.78 6.58
CA MET A 30 3.32 -1.08 5.33
C MET A 30 4.07 0.24 5.56
N GLY A 31 3.58 1.07 6.48
CA GLY A 31 4.08 2.44 6.62
C GLY A 31 5.53 2.55 7.06
N HIS A 32 6.04 1.64 7.91
CA HIS A 32 7.47 1.67 8.25
C HIS A 32 8.35 1.45 7.00
N GLY A 33 7.94 0.55 6.09
CA GLY A 33 8.67 0.26 4.87
C GLY A 33 8.56 1.38 3.84
N ILE A 34 7.42 2.07 3.77
CA ILE A 34 7.25 3.26 2.93
C ILE A 34 8.13 4.40 3.45
N ALA A 35 8.10 4.68 4.76
CA ALA A 35 8.96 5.69 5.40
C ALA A 35 10.44 5.42 5.15
N GLN A 36 10.89 4.19 5.38
CA GLN A 36 12.26 3.78 5.12
C GLN A 36 12.66 3.97 3.65
N THR A 37 11.80 3.54 2.71
CA THR A 37 12.09 3.65 1.28
C THR A 37 12.18 5.11 0.84
N ALA A 38 11.31 5.98 1.36
CA ALA A 38 11.37 7.42 1.10
C ALA A 38 12.67 8.04 1.64
N ALA A 39 13.04 7.74 2.89
CA ALA A 39 14.26 8.25 3.50
C ALA A 39 15.54 7.75 2.79
N MET A 40 15.58 6.49 2.35
CA MET A 40 16.66 5.93 1.53
C MET A 40 16.79 6.62 0.16
N ALA A 41 15.69 7.11 -0.40
CA ALA A 41 15.71 7.88 -1.64
C ALA A 41 16.07 9.37 -1.43
N GLY A 42 16.35 9.77 -0.18
CA GLY A 42 16.83 11.11 0.15
C GLY A 42 15.76 12.10 0.59
N TYR A 43 14.51 11.68 0.77
CA TYR A 43 13.42 12.54 1.23
C TYR A 43 13.42 12.69 2.76
N ASP A 44 13.06 13.89 3.24
CA ASP A 44 12.78 14.09 4.67
C ASP A 44 11.41 13.51 4.99
N VAL A 45 11.32 12.69 6.04
CA VAL A 45 10.11 11.95 6.40
C VAL A 45 9.62 12.37 7.78
N VAL A 46 8.38 12.86 7.85
CA VAL A 46 7.65 12.99 9.12
C VAL A 46 6.90 11.69 9.37
N ALA A 47 7.42 10.86 10.27
CA ALA A 47 6.83 9.60 10.67
C ALA A 47 5.83 9.83 11.81
N LEU A 48 4.53 9.76 11.50
CA LEU A 48 3.46 10.01 12.45
C LEU A 48 2.79 8.70 12.87
N ASP A 49 2.65 8.48 14.17
CA ASP A 49 1.78 7.43 14.72
C ASP A 49 0.92 7.96 15.87
N VAL A 50 -0.10 7.20 16.29
CA VAL A 50 -1.09 7.64 17.29
C VAL A 50 -0.55 7.65 18.72
N THR A 51 0.47 6.84 19.00
CA THR A 51 1.09 6.76 20.33
C THR A 51 2.60 6.65 20.20
N GLN A 52 3.33 7.13 21.20
CA GLN A 52 4.79 6.99 21.24
C GLN A 52 5.21 5.52 21.13
N LYS A 53 4.49 4.60 21.80
CA LYS A 53 4.73 3.16 21.73
C LYS A 53 4.66 2.61 20.30
N SER A 54 3.63 2.99 19.55
CA SER A 54 3.48 2.53 18.14
C SER A 54 4.55 3.14 17.25
N LEU A 55 4.87 4.43 17.46
CA LEU A 55 5.92 5.13 16.74
C LEU A 55 7.29 4.45 16.97
N ASP A 56 7.68 4.23 18.23
CA ASP A 56 8.94 3.58 18.59
C ASP A 56 9.03 2.17 17.99
N ALA A 57 7.94 1.40 18.03
CA ALA A 57 7.88 0.08 17.41
C ALA A 57 8.02 0.14 15.88
N GLY A 58 7.52 1.19 15.23
CA GLY A 58 7.70 1.46 13.82
C GLY A 58 9.15 1.79 13.47
N LEU A 59 9.76 2.72 14.22
CA LEU A 59 11.15 3.13 14.05
C LEU A 59 12.12 1.96 14.27
N ALA A 60 11.91 1.16 15.31
CA ALA A 60 12.72 -0.04 15.58
C ALA A 60 12.67 -1.07 14.42
N ARG A 61 11.54 -1.17 13.70
CA ARG A 61 11.47 -2.03 12.49
C ARG A 61 12.31 -1.47 11.35
N ILE A 62 12.34 -0.14 11.19
CA ILE A 62 13.18 0.53 10.19
C ILE A 62 14.65 0.29 10.52
N GLU A 63 15.06 0.53 11.77
CA GLU A 63 16.43 0.29 12.24
C GLU A 63 16.86 -1.15 11.99
N GLY A 64 16.08 -2.13 12.46
CA GLY A 64 16.38 -3.55 12.23
C GLY A 64 16.35 -3.97 10.76
N SER A 65 15.59 -3.29 9.91
CA SER A 65 15.66 -3.51 8.45
C SER A 65 16.95 -2.92 7.86
N LEU A 66 17.36 -1.73 8.26
CA LEU A 66 18.57 -1.07 7.77
C LEU A 66 19.83 -1.84 8.17
N GLU A 67 19.89 -2.34 9.41
CA GLU A 67 20.97 -3.21 9.87
C GLU A 67 21.10 -4.47 8.99
N LYS A 68 19.98 -5.14 8.69
CA LYS A 68 19.97 -6.34 7.83
C LYS A 68 20.41 -6.02 6.39
N ILE A 69 19.99 -4.88 5.85
CA ILE A 69 20.39 -4.42 4.51
C ILE A 69 21.89 -4.11 4.50
N GLY A 70 22.39 -3.32 5.45
CA GLY A 70 23.81 -2.99 5.57
C GLY A 70 24.69 -4.23 5.73
N ALA A 71 24.32 -5.14 6.64
CA ALA A 71 25.04 -6.40 6.84
C ALA A 71 25.08 -7.26 5.56
N ARG A 72 24.00 -7.26 4.77
CA ARG A 72 23.93 -7.97 3.49
C ARG A 72 24.87 -7.34 2.45
N HIS A 73 24.94 -6.02 2.34
CA HIS A 73 25.86 -5.33 1.42
C HIS A 73 27.33 -5.55 1.82
N VAL A 74 27.65 -5.49 3.11
CA VAL A 74 28.99 -5.81 3.62
C VAL A 74 29.39 -7.25 3.31
N LYS A 75 28.49 -8.21 3.56
CA LYS A 75 28.75 -9.63 3.26
C LYS A 75 29.02 -9.89 1.78
N LYS A 76 28.43 -9.09 0.88
CA LYS A 76 28.66 -9.17 -0.57
C LYS A 76 29.91 -8.42 -1.03
N GLY A 77 30.60 -7.71 -0.13
CA GLY A 77 31.73 -6.83 -0.48
C GLY A 77 31.32 -5.57 -1.22
N GLU A 78 30.03 -5.21 -1.23
CA GLU A 78 29.52 -4.02 -1.89
C GLU A 78 29.81 -2.76 -1.04
N TRP A 79 29.78 -2.89 0.29
CA TRP A 79 30.08 -1.84 1.27
C TRP A 79 31.12 -2.26 2.30
N THR A 80 31.84 -1.30 2.87
CA THR A 80 32.59 -1.47 4.13
C THR A 80 31.64 -1.38 5.34
N ALA A 81 32.12 -1.82 6.51
CA ALA A 81 31.35 -1.69 7.75
C ALA A 81 31.05 -0.22 8.11
N ASP A 82 31.96 0.70 7.79
CA ASP A 82 31.75 2.12 8.05
C ASP A 82 30.77 2.74 7.05
N GLN A 83 30.83 2.36 5.76
CA GLN A 83 29.82 2.77 4.78
C GLN A 83 28.40 2.33 5.19
N ALA A 84 28.25 1.12 5.74
CA ALA A 84 26.96 0.65 6.24
C ALA A 84 26.45 1.48 7.44
N LYS A 85 27.34 1.93 8.34
CA LYS A 85 26.98 2.81 9.46
C LYS A 85 26.63 4.22 9.00
N ASP A 86 27.39 4.77 8.05
CA ASP A 86 27.14 6.09 7.48
C ASP A 86 25.79 6.13 6.77
N GLU A 87 25.47 5.11 5.97
CA GLU A 87 24.17 4.98 5.32
C GLU A 87 23.04 4.84 6.34
N PHE A 88 23.21 4.01 7.37
CA PHE A 88 22.25 3.89 8.47
C PHE A 88 21.97 5.26 9.11
N ALA A 89 23.02 5.99 9.49
CA ALA A 89 22.90 7.30 10.13
C ALA A 89 22.25 8.34 9.19
N ALA A 90 22.60 8.33 7.90
CA ALA A 90 22.03 9.21 6.90
C ALA A 90 20.53 8.96 6.69
N VAL A 91 20.09 7.70 6.61
CA VAL A 91 18.67 7.35 6.46
C VAL A 91 17.89 7.71 7.71
N MET A 92 18.36 7.32 8.89
CA MET A 92 17.68 7.62 10.15
C MET A 92 17.65 9.12 10.44
N GLY A 93 18.67 9.88 10.03
CA GLY A 93 18.71 11.34 10.17
C GLY A 93 17.63 12.09 9.38
N ARG A 94 17.04 11.46 8.36
CA ARG A 94 15.91 12.01 7.58
C ARG A 94 14.54 11.66 8.15
N ILE A 95 14.46 10.78 9.15
CA ILE A 95 13.19 10.32 9.71
C ILE A 95 12.93 11.05 11.03
N HIS A 96 11.88 11.87 11.02
CA HIS A 96 11.44 12.67 12.15
C HIS A 96 10.15 12.08 12.73
N GLY A 97 10.27 11.37 13.84
CA GLY A 97 9.11 10.79 14.54
C GLY A 97 8.24 11.86 15.20
N SER A 98 6.93 11.71 15.11
CA SER A 98 5.96 12.57 15.79
C SER A 98 4.70 11.80 16.21
N VAL A 99 4.01 12.33 17.22
CA VAL A 99 2.65 11.93 17.62
C VAL A 99 1.65 13.07 17.47
N VAL A 100 2.07 14.19 16.86
CA VAL A 100 1.30 15.41 16.70
C VAL A 100 0.97 15.63 15.23
N LYS A 101 -0.31 15.47 14.86
CA LYS A 101 -0.79 15.59 13.48
C LYS A 101 -0.39 16.92 12.80
N LYS A 102 -0.28 18.02 13.56
CA LYS A 102 0.11 19.33 13.03
C LYS A 102 1.51 19.36 12.41
N ASP A 103 2.38 18.42 12.74
CA ASP A 103 3.73 18.36 12.16
C ASP A 103 3.70 17.95 10.68
N LEU A 104 2.55 17.49 10.18
CA LEU A 104 2.31 17.24 8.76
C LEU A 104 2.04 18.51 7.94
N ALA A 105 1.85 19.68 8.58
CA ALA A 105 1.39 20.89 7.91
C ALA A 105 2.25 21.29 6.69
N GLU A 106 3.57 21.15 6.81
CA GLU A 106 4.53 21.54 5.78
C GLU A 106 4.89 20.43 4.79
N CYS A 107 4.32 19.22 4.93
CA CYS A 107 4.61 18.11 4.02
C CYS A 107 4.05 18.36 2.61
N ASP A 108 4.82 17.97 1.59
CA ASP A 108 4.43 18.07 0.18
C ASP A 108 3.55 16.89 -0.25
N LEU A 109 3.79 15.73 0.36
CA LEU A 109 3.05 14.49 0.16
C LEU A 109 2.80 13.85 1.53
N VAL A 110 1.56 13.50 1.84
CA VAL A 110 1.22 12.73 3.04
C VAL A 110 0.61 11.40 2.62
N ILE A 111 1.22 10.29 3.02
CA ILE A 111 0.76 8.94 2.72
C ILE A 111 0.16 8.33 3.98
N GLU A 112 -1.03 7.78 3.83
CA GLU A 112 -1.83 7.20 4.90
C GLU A 112 -1.82 5.66 4.79
N ALA A 113 -1.43 4.99 5.87
CA ALA A 113 -1.46 3.54 6.04
C ALA A 113 -1.98 3.14 7.43
N ILE A 114 -3.18 3.62 7.77
CA ILE A 114 -3.92 3.31 8.99
C ILE A 114 -4.90 2.14 8.75
N ILE A 115 -5.74 1.87 9.75
CA ILE A 115 -6.80 0.85 9.72
C ILE A 115 -7.65 0.97 8.45
N GLU A 116 -7.95 -0.19 7.84
CA GLU A 116 -8.79 -0.32 6.64
C GLU A 116 -10.28 -0.24 6.96
N ASP A 117 -10.70 0.97 7.36
CA ASP A 117 -12.11 1.32 7.60
C ASP A 117 -12.45 2.65 6.94
N VAL A 118 -13.55 2.68 6.17
CA VAL A 118 -13.94 3.85 5.37
C VAL A 118 -14.32 5.04 6.25
N GLU A 119 -15.00 4.83 7.38
CA GLU A 119 -15.46 5.93 8.23
C GLU A 119 -14.31 6.54 9.05
N ILE A 120 -13.37 5.69 9.49
CA ILE A 120 -12.10 6.14 10.08
C ILE A 120 -11.32 6.97 9.05
N LYS A 121 -11.19 6.50 7.81
CA LYS A 121 -10.50 7.23 6.74
C LYS A 121 -11.20 8.54 6.39
N LYS A 122 -12.54 8.58 6.29
CA LYS A 122 -13.27 9.84 6.04
C LYS A 122 -12.99 10.89 7.12
N THR A 123 -13.03 10.48 8.39
CA THR A 123 -12.71 11.37 9.52
C THR A 123 -11.27 11.86 9.44
N PHE A 124 -10.34 10.95 9.17
CA PHE A 124 -8.93 11.26 9.08
C PHE A 124 -8.59 12.21 7.90
N TYR A 125 -9.15 11.96 6.71
CA TYR A 125 -8.94 12.81 5.54
C TYR A 125 -9.56 14.20 5.71
N LYS A 126 -10.66 14.32 6.44
CA LYS A 126 -11.23 15.63 6.81
C LYS A 126 -10.26 16.44 7.65
N GLU A 127 -9.62 15.82 8.63
CA GLU A 127 -8.59 16.50 9.45
C GLU A 127 -7.35 16.86 8.62
N LEU A 128 -6.82 15.92 7.82
CA LEU A 128 -5.67 16.19 6.94
C LEU A 128 -5.94 17.32 5.94
N GLY A 129 -7.18 17.41 5.44
CA GLY A 129 -7.64 18.48 4.58
C GLY A 129 -7.40 19.88 5.17
N GLY A 130 -7.57 20.03 6.49
CA GLY A 130 -7.35 21.28 7.21
C GLY A 130 -5.95 21.48 7.79
N ILE A 131 -5.14 20.42 7.88
CA ILE A 131 -3.79 20.47 8.48
C ILE A 131 -2.71 20.71 7.43
N VAL A 132 -2.68 19.89 6.38
CA VAL A 132 -1.61 19.92 5.38
C VAL A 132 -1.79 21.15 4.48
N LYS A 133 -0.71 21.85 4.14
CA LYS A 133 -0.74 23.03 3.27
C LYS A 133 -1.56 22.81 1.99
N PRO A 134 -2.22 23.84 1.42
CA PRO A 134 -3.15 23.66 0.29
C PRO A 134 -2.58 22.94 -0.93
N SER A 135 -1.29 23.14 -1.22
CA SER A 135 -0.58 22.48 -2.33
C SER A 135 -0.19 21.03 -2.05
N GLY A 136 -0.23 20.57 -0.79
CA GLY A 136 0.19 19.23 -0.40
C GLY A 136 -0.76 18.14 -0.93
N ILE A 137 -0.16 17.05 -1.41
CA ILE A 137 -0.83 15.87 -1.94
C ILE A 137 -1.19 14.93 -0.79
N LEU A 138 -2.41 14.39 -0.80
CA LEU A 138 -2.87 13.40 0.17
C LEU A 138 -2.98 12.04 -0.54
N ALA A 139 -2.33 11.01 -0.01
CA ALA A 139 -2.29 9.70 -0.61
C ALA A 139 -2.71 8.60 0.37
N SER A 140 -3.40 7.57 -0.13
CA SER A 140 -3.69 6.35 0.65
C SER A 140 -2.93 5.16 0.09
N ASN A 141 -2.39 4.33 0.98
CA ASN A 141 -1.84 3.02 0.65
C ASN A 141 -2.92 1.91 0.65
N THR A 142 -4.21 2.23 0.82
CA THR A 142 -5.27 1.23 0.88
C THR A 142 -5.20 0.23 -0.29
N SER A 143 -5.49 -1.04 -0.01
CA SER A 143 -5.39 -2.13 -1.00
C SER A 143 -6.74 -2.54 -1.61
N SER A 144 -7.84 -2.12 -0.99
CA SER A 144 -9.19 -2.65 -1.30
C SER A 144 -10.31 -1.62 -1.23
N LEU A 145 -10.13 -0.51 -0.51
CA LEU A 145 -11.12 0.56 -0.44
C LEU A 145 -10.99 1.46 -1.67
N SER A 146 -12.12 1.96 -2.17
CA SER A 146 -12.10 2.96 -3.24
C SER A 146 -11.63 4.29 -2.66
N ILE A 147 -10.67 4.92 -3.32
CA ILE A 147 -10.14 6.24 -2.93
C ILE A 147 -11.29 7.27 -2.95
N GLY A 148 -12.18 7.17 -3.92
CA GLY A 148 -13.37 8.02 -4.07
C GLY A 148 -14.34 7.93 -2.90
N ASP A 149 -14.37 6.82 -2.14
CA ASP A 149 -15.27 6.66 -0.99
C ASP A 149 -14.91 7.63 0.17
N PHE A 150 -13.65 8.11 0.24
CA PHE A 150 -13.19 9.02 1.31
C PHE A 150 -12.50 10.31 0.82
N ALA A 151 -12.06 10.39 -0.44
CA ALA A 151 -11.33 11.54 -0.97
C ALA A 151 -12.11 12.86 -0.83
N GLY A 152 -13.43 12.83 -1.02
CA GLY A 152 -14.30 14.01 -0.91
C GLY A 152 -14.29 14.65 0.49
N SER A 153 -14.10 13.84 1.54
CA SER A 153 -14.07 14.32 2.93
C SER A 153 -12.90 15.25 3.22
N SER A 154 -11.85 15.21 2.40
CA SER A 154 -10.69 16.12 2.52
C SER A 154 -11.02 17.59 2.20
N GLY A 155 -12.17 17.86 1.56
CA GLY A 155 -12.49 19.20 1.03
C GLY A 155 -11.68 19.60 -0.21
N ARG A 156 -10.72 18.77 -0.65
CA ARG A 156 -9.86 18.98 -1.82
C ARG A 156 -9.58 17.67 -2.55
N PRO A 157 -10.61 16.95 -3.03
CA PRO A 157 -10.44 15.63 -3.66
C PRO A 157 -9.49 15.62 -4.86
N SER A 158 -9.31 16.76 -5.53
CA SER A 158 -8.31 16.90 -6.61
C SER A 158 -6.85 16.75 -6.17
N GLN A 159 -6.55 16.87 -4.88
CA GLN A 159 -5.23 16.62 -4.29
C GLN A 159 -5.08 15.20 -3.73
N VAL A 160 -6.08 14.32 -3.94
CA VAL A 160 -6.09 12.97 -3.40
C VAL A 160 -5.74 11.93 -4.47
N VAL A 161 -4.85 11.00 -4.13
CA VAL A 161 -4.36 9.92 -5.00
C VAL A 161 -4.24 8.61 -4.21
N GLY A 162 -4.22 7.46 -4.89
CA GLY A 162 -3.77 6.21 -4.27
C GLY A 162 -2.30 5.95 -4.59
N LEU A 163 -1.54 5.49 -3.59
CA LEU A 163 -0.17 5.00 -3.73
C LEU A 163 -0.08 3.64 -3.06
N HIS A 164 -0.49 2.60 -3.78
CA HIS A 164 -0.57 1.24 -3.26
C HIS A 164 0.76 0.51 -3.46
N PHE A 165 1.50 0.37 -2.36
CA PHE A 165 2.76 -0.36 -2.28
C PHE A 165 2.52 -1.84 -1.94
N PHE A 166 3.51 -2.68 -2.22
CA PHE A 166 3.45 -4.13 -1.99
C PHE A 166 4.45 -4.57 -0.92
N ASN A 167 4.04 -5.47 -0.03
CA ASN A 167 4.87 -5.99 1.06
C ASN A 167 5.83 -7.09 0.58
N PRO A 168 7.12 -7.12 1.00
CA PRO A 168 7.85 -6.08 1.73
C PRO A 168 8.21 -4.88 0.85
N VAL A 169 7.91 -3.67 1.33
CA VAL A 169 8.02 -2.44 0.53
C VAL A 169 9.44 -2.18 0.05
N GLN A 170 10.46 -2.51 0.84
CA GLN A 170 11.87 -2.32 0.50
C GLN A 170 12.31 -3.19 -0.69
N VAL A 171 11.63 -4.32 -0.92
CA VAL A 171 12.01 -5.32 -1.93
C VAL A 171 11.12 -5.22 -3.16
N MET A 172 9.81 -5.04 -2.96
CA MET A 172 8.84 -5.02 -4.05
C MET A 172 9.02 -3.77 -4.92
N LYS A 173 9.15 -3.98 -6.23
CA LYS A 173 9.40 -2.89 -7.19
C LYS A 173 8.12 -2.16 -7.62
N LEU A 174 6.97 -2.81 -7.56
CA LEU A 174 5.73 -2.26 -8.09
C LEU A 174 5.10 -1.24 -7.12
N VAL A 175 4.51 -0.18 -7.66
CA VAL A 175 3.55 0.68 -6.97
C VAL A 175 2.39 0.96 -7.92
N GLU A 176 1.16 0.76 -7.48
CA GLU A 176 -0.01 1.18 -8.23
C GLU A 176 -0.36 2.63 -7.85
N VAL A 177 -0.34 3.52 -8.84
CA VAL A 177 -0.76 4.92 -8.68
C VAL A 177 -2.20 5.03 -9.18
N VAL A 178 -3.10 5.33 -8.25
CA VAL A 178 -4.55 5.28 -8.47
C VAL A 178 -5.11 6.68 -8.57
N GLN A 179 -5.84 6.98 -9.64
CA GLN A 179 -6.59 8.24 -9.76
C GLN A 179 -8.09 8.02 -9.68
N THR A 180 -8.76 8.93 -8.97
CA THR A 180 -10.22 9.08 -9.03
C THR A 180 -10.61 9.94 -10.23
N LYS A 181 -11.91 10.18 -10.43
CA LYS A 181 -12.39 11.15 -11.43
C LYS A 181 -12.05 12.60 -11.08
N GLU A 182 -11.84 12.89 -9.79
CA GLU A 182 -11.59 14.24 -9.27
C GLU A 182 -10.09 14.56 -9.19
N THR A 183 -9.23 13.54 -9.13
CA THR A 183 -7.77 13.69 -8.98
C THR A 183 -7.23 14.57 -10.11
N ASP A 184 -6.49 15.62 -9.76
CA ASP A 184 -5.85 16.51 -10.72
C ASP A 184 -4.79 15.71 -11.51
N PRO A 185 -4.81 15.73 -12.86
CA PRO A 185 -3.81 15.02 -13.66
C PRO A 185 -2.37 15.37 -13.29
N ALA A 186 -2.12 16.60 -12.86
CA ALA A 186 -0.78 17.04 -12.50
C ALA A 186 -0.34 16.47 -11.14
N VAL A 187 -1.28 16.32 -10.19
CA VAL A 187 -1.04 15.59 -8.92
C VAL A 187 -0.69 14.13 -9.22
N PHE A 188 -1.45 13.49 -10.10
CA PHE A 188 -1.20 12.12 -10.54
C PHE A 188 0.21 11.95 -11.14
N ASP A 189 0.60 12.84 -12.06
CA ASP A 189 1.90 12.78 -12.72
C ASP A 189 3.07 13.00 -11.74
N VAL A 190 2.91 13.88 -10.76
CA VAL A 190 3.92 14.09 -9.70
C VAL A 190 4.03 12.88 -8.81
N SER A 191 2.90 12.30 -8.39
CA SER A 191 2.89 11.08 -7.57
C SER A 191 3.54 9.90 -8.31
N LYS A 192 3.34 9.77 -9.63
CA LYS A 192 4.05 8.78 -10.45
C LYS A 192 5.55 9.03 -10.48
N ARG A 193 5.99 10.26 -10.73
CA ARG A 193 7.42 10.60 -10.75
C ARG A 193 8.08 10.38 -9.39
N TRP A 194 7.39 10.71 -8.31
CA TRP A 194 7.85 10.45 -6.96
C TRP A 194 7.95 8.95 -6.66
N ALA A 195 6.95 8.14 -7.03
CA ALA A 195 7.07 6.70 -6.89
C ALA A 195 8.28 6.14 -7.68
N ALA A 196 8.52 6.65 -8.90
CA ALA A 196 9.69 6.26 -9.69
C ALA A 196 11.03 6.66 -9.06
N SER A 197 11.13 7.83 -8.40
CA SER A 197 12.37 8.27 -7.75
C SER A 197 12.75 7.39 -6.55
N LEU A 198 11.79 6.67 -5.96
CA LEU A 198 12.05 5.63 -4.95
C LEU A 198 12.64 4.32 -5.52
N GLY A 199 12.99 4.29 -6.80
CA GLY A 199 13.40 3.06 -7.51
C GLY A 199 12.25 2.08 -7.75
N LYS A 200 11.00 2.54 -7.65
CA LYS A 200 9.81 1.75 -7.97
C LYS A 200 9.44 1.86 -9.44
N THR A 201 8.60 0.93 -9.89
CA THR A 201 7.94 0.92 -11.18
C THR A 201 6.49 1.31 -10.96
N PRO A 202 6.11 2.58 -11.17
CA PRO A 202 4.73 3.00 -11.02
C PRO A 202 3.89 2.51 -12.20
N VAL A 203 2.74 1.91 -11.91
CA VAL A 203 1.71 1.59 -12.91
C VAL A 203 0.47 2.44 -12.66
N SER A 204 -0.23 2.81 -13.73
CA SER A 204 -1.40 3.68 -13.66
C SER A 204 -2.69 2.88 -13.65
N CYS A 205 -3.56 3.16 -12.69
CA CYS A 205 -4.89 2.59 -12.66
C CYS A 205 -5.95 3.60 -12.22
N LYS A 206 -7.19 3.31 -12.58
CA LYS A 206 -8.36 4.05 -12.10
C LYS A 206 -8.76 3.51 -10.74
N ASP A 207 -9.54 4.29 -10.00
CA ASP A 207 -10.18 3.86 -8.76
C ASP A 207 -11.28 2.83 -9.03
N THR A 208 -10.85 1.58 -9.18
CA THR A 208 -11.70 0.40 -9.38
C THR A 208 -11.34 -0.67 -8.36
N PRO A 209 -12.28 -1.56 -7.98
CA PRO A 209 -12.05 -2.57 -6.93
C PRO A 209 -10.79 -3.39 -7.19
N GLY A 210 -9.84 -3.36 -6.24
CA GLY A 210 -8.60 -4.13 -6.32
C GLY A 210 -7.57 -3.63 -7.34
N PHE A 211 -7.78 -2.45 -7.93
CA PHE A 211 -6.85 -1.83 -8.88
C PHE A 211 -6.49 -2.77 -10.04
N ILE A 212 -5.22 -3.14 -10.21
CA ILE A 212 -4.79 -4.11 -11.23
C ILE A 212 -4.48 -5.45 -10.56
N VAL A 213 -3.50 -5.47 -9.64
CA VAL A 213 -2.95 -6.72 -9.11
C VAL A 213 -4.02 -7.48 -8.32
N ASN A 214 -4.68 -6.85 -7.36
CA ASN A 214 -5.67 -7.56 -6.55
C ASN A 214 -6.90 -7.94 -7.39
N ARG A 215 -7.32 -7.09 -8.33
CA ARG A 215 -8.46 -7.35 -9.23
C ARG A 215 -8.26 -8.60 -10.09
N LEU A 216 -7.01 -8.92 -10.44
CA LEU A 216 -6.66 -10.15 -11.17
C LEU A 216 -6.34 -11.32 -10.23
N LEU A 217 -5.56 -11.06 -9.19
CA LEU A 217 -5.03 -12.09 -8.31
C LEU A 217 -6.11 -12.70 -7.42
N VAL A 218 -6.90 -11.89 -6.72
CA VAL A 218 -7.86 -12.39 -5.73
C VAL A 218 -8.91 -13.31 -6.36
N PRO A 219 -9.53 -12.98 -7.52
CA PRO A 219 -10.42 -13.92 -8.19
C PRO A 219 -9.71 -15.16 -8.72
N ASN A 220 -8.45 -15.05 -9.16
CA ASN A 220 -7.67 -16.22 -9.57
C ASN A 220 -7.43 -17.19 -8.40
N LEU A 221 -7.11 -16.66 -7.21
CA LEU A 221 -7.00 -17.45 -5.99
C LEU A 221 -8.34 -18.12 -5.64
N ALA A 222 -9.45 -17.38 -5.75
CA ALA A 222 -10.78 -17.95 -5.53
C ALA A 222 -11.09 -19.10 -6.50
N GLN A 223 -10.73 -18.98 -7.78
CA GLN A 223 -10.91 -20.05 -8.77
C GLN A 223 -10.11 -21.32 -8.43
N ALA A 224 -8.88 -21.18 -7.92
CA ALA A 224 -8.11 -22.33 -7.44
C ALA A 224 -8.81 -23.03 -6.27
N LEU A 225 -9.40 -22.27 -5.34
CA LEU A 225 -10.16 -22.83 -4.22
C LEU A 225 -11.48 -23.47 -4.67
N PHE A 226 -12.14 -22.95 -5.69
CA PHE A 226 -13.32 -23.61 -6.28
C PHE A 226 -12.98 -24.93 -6.95
N LEU A 227 -11.83 -25.02 -7.63
CA LEU A 227 -11.35 -26.26 -8.24
C LEU A 227 -11.11 -27.33 -7.18
N LEU A 228 -10.50 -26.92 -6.05
CA LEU A 228 -10.33 -27.78 -4.88
C LEU A 228 -11.68 -28.19 -4.26
N GLU A 229 -12.62 -27.24 -4.10
CA GLU A 229 -13.93 -27.48 -3.47
C GLU A 229 -14.79 -28.47 -4.28
N ARG A 230 -14.68 -28.47 -5.61
CA ARG A 230 -15.36 -29.46 -6.49
C ARG A 230 -14.70 -30.83 -6.50
N GLY A 231 -13.47 -30.94 -5.98
CA GLY A 231 -12.69 -32.18 -6.01
C GLY A 231 -12.08 -32.47 -7.38
N ASP A 232 -11.91 -31.45 -8.25
CA ASP A 232 -11.39 -31.62 -9.61
C ASP A 232 -9.88 -32.00 -9.60
N ALA A 233 -9.13 -31.51 -8.60
CA ALA A 233 -7.72 -31.84 -8.39
C ALA A 233 -7.30 -31.66 -6.92
N SER A 234 -6.17 -32.26 -6.54
CA SER A 234 -5.55 -32.08 -5.23
C SER A 234 -4.95 -30.68 -5.05
N MET A 235 -4.76 -30.24 -3.81
CA MET A 235 -4.13 -28.93 -3.53
C MET A 235 -2.73 -28.85 -4.13
N GLU A 236 -1.96 -29.94 -3.96
CA GLU A 236 -0.59 -30.08 -4.43
C GLU A 236 -0.50 -30.01 -5.96
N ASP A 237 -1.40 -30.70 -6.66
CA ASP A 237 -1.41 -30.71 -8.13
C ASP A 237 -1.83 -29.35 -8.71
N ILE A 238 -2.78 -28.65 -8.07
CA ILE A 238 -3.15 -27.27 -8.45
C ILE A 238 -1.93 -26.35 -8.35
N ASP A 239 -1.21 -26.40 -7.23
CA ASP A 239 -0.05 -25.55 -7.00
C ASP A 239 1.10 -25.87 -7.96
N VAL A 240 1.46 -27.15 -8.11
CA VAL A 240 2.52 -27.58 -9.03
C VAL A 240 2.18 -27.23 -10.49
N SER A 241 0.92 -27.37 -10.89
CA SER A 241 0.49 -27.03 -12.25
C SER A 241 0.70 -25.54 -12.55
N MET A 242 0.38 -24.65 -11.61
CA MET A 242 0.60 -23.22 -11.79
C MET A 242 2.08 -22.83 -11.69
N GLN A 243 2.86 -23.55 -10.88
CA GLN A 243 4.29 -23.29 -10.78
C GLN A 243 5.07 -23.74 -12.02
N LEU A 244 4.88 -24.98 -12.46
CA LEU A 244 5.63 -25.56 -13.57
C LEU A 244 5.02 -25.23 -14.93
N GLY A 245 3.69 -25.14 -15.01
CA GLY A 245 2.98 -24.87 -16.27
C GLY A 245 2.88 -23.38 -16.60
N ALA A 246 2.47 -22.55 -15.62
CA ALA A 246 2.33 -21.10 -15.81
C ALA A 246 3.56 -20.30 -15.35
N GLY A 247 4.57 -20.96 -14.79
CA GLY A 247 5.81 -20.31 -14.35
C GLY A 247 5.66 -19.45 -13.09
N HIS A 248 4.61 -19.63 -12.30
CA HIS A 248 4.42 -18.86 -11.08
C HIS A 248 5.46 -19.25 -10.02
N PRO A 249 6.03 -18.30 -9.27
CA PRO A 249 6.99 -18.63 -8.20
C PRO A 249 6.32 -19.39 -7.04
N MET A 250 5.00 -19.25 -6.89
CA MET A 250 4.21 -19.86 -5.83
C MET A 250 2.87 -20.30 -6.42
N GLY A 251 2.43 -21.51 -6.08
CA GLY A 251 1.11 -21.98 -6.46
C GLY A 251 0.00 -21.17 -5.77
N PRO A 252 -1.21 -21.07 -6.36
CA PRO A 252 -2.28 -20.21 -5.85
C PRO A 252 -2.77 -20.60 -4.44
N ILE A 253 -2.80 -21.87 -4.06
CA ILE A 253 -3.24 -22.28 -2.72
C ILE A 253 -2.18 -21.92 -1.69
N THR A 254 -0.91 -22.20 -1.97
CA THR A 254 0.22 -21.75 -1.13
C THR A 254 0.24 -20.21 -1.02
N LEU A 255 -0.04 -19.49 -2.11
CA LEU A 255 -0.10 -18.03 -2.13
C LEU A 255 -1.27 -17.49 -1.31
N ALA A 256 -2.43 -18.14 -1.36
CA ALA A 256 -3.57 -17.76 -0.54
C ALA A 256 -3.24 -17.85 0.96
N ASP A 257 -2.58 -18.93 1.39
CA ASP A 257 -2.08 -19.10 2.76
C ASP A 257 -1.00 -18.06 3.13
N TYR A 258 -0.16 -17.67 2.17
CA TYR A 258 0.91 -16.70 2.40
C TYR A 258 0.39 -15.27 2.60
N VAL A 259 -0.61 -14.88 1.79
CA VAL A 259 -1.34 -13.62 1.88
C VAL A 259 -2.16 -13.56 3.17
N GLY A 260 -2.88 -14.64 3.47
CA GLY A 260 -3.79 -14.74 4.61
C GLY A 260 -5.24 -14.93 4.15
N LEU A 261 -5.86 -16.01 4.61
CA LEU A 261 -7.19 -16.40 4.15
C LEU A 261 -8.30 -15.44 4.59
N ASP A 262 -8.16 -14.85 5.77
CA ASP A 262 -9.05 -13.78 6.27
C ASP A 262 -8.96 -12.51 5.42
N THR A 263 -7.76 -12.14 4.96
CA THR A 263 -7.58 -10.98 4.08
C THR A 263 -8.27 -11.21 2.73
N ILE A 264 -8.12 -12.40 2.15
CA ILE A 264 -8.78 -12.75 0.89
C ILE A 264 -10.30 -12.76 1.08
N LEU A 265 -10.78 -13.36 2.17
CA LEU A 265 -12.21 -13.40 2.48
C LEU A 265 -12.79 -11.98 2.63
N PHE A 266 -12.15 -11.12 3.41
CA PHE A 266 -12.56 -9.73 3.62
C PHE A 266 -12.69 -8.97 2.30
N ILE A 267 -11.71 -9.12 1.40
CA ILE A 267 -11.73 -8.48 0.07
C ILE A 267 -12.91 -8.98 -0.76
N LEU A 268 -13.08 -10.31 -0.88
CA LEU A 268 -14.14 -10.90 -1.69
C LEU A 268 -15.54 -10.55 -1.13
N GLU A 269 -15.74 -10.61 0.18
CA GLU A 269 -17.02 -10.25 0.80
C GLU A 269 -17.36 -8.77 0.57
N GLY A 270 -16.38 -7.88 0.71
CA GLY A 270 -16.54 -6.46 0.38
C GLY A 270 -16.93 -6.25 -1.09
N TRP A 271 -16.29 -6.96 -2.02
CA TRP A 271 -16.61 -6.88 -3.45
C TRP A 271 -17.98 -7.46 -3.79
N THR A 272 -18.35 -8.63 -3.26
CA THR A 272 -19.68 -9.21 -3.47
C THR A 272 -20.80 -8.32 -2.94
N THR A 273 -20.57 -7.65 -1.81
CA THR A 273 -21.55 -6.72 -1.22
C THR A 273 -21.71 -5.46 -2.08
N LYS A 274 -20.59 -4.88 -2.55
CA LYS A 274 -20.60 -3.63 -3.33
C LYS A 274 -20.98 -3.84 -4.79
N TYR A 275 -20.73 -5.03 -5.34
CA TYR A 275 -20.95 -5.38 -6.75
C TYR A 275 -21.64 -6.75 -6.87
N PRO A 276 -22.90 -6.89 -6.42
CA PRO A 276 -23.59 -8.18 -6.34
C PRO A 276 -23.87 -8.84 -7.69
N ASN A 277 -23.77 -8.08 -8.79
CA ASN A 277 -24.01 -8.56 -10.15
C ASN A 277 -22.72 -8.83 -10.94
N GLU A 278 -21.55 -8.72 -10.32
CA GLU A 278 -20.28 -9.07 -10.96
C GLU A 278 -20.02 -10.58 -10.79
N PRO A 279 -20.15 -11.40 -11.85
CA PRO A 279 -20.09 -12.87 -11.74
C PRO A 279 -18.70 -13.39 -11.33
N VAL A 280 -17.64 -12.60 -11.48
CA VAL A 280 -16.29 -13.01 -11.07
C VAL A 280 -16.07 -12.84 -9.57
N PHE A 281 -16.91 -12.05 -8.89
CA PHE A 281 -16.83 -11.86 -7.45
C PHE A 281 -17.67 -12.92 -6.75
N GLU A 282 -17.00 -14.01 -6.37
CA GLU A 282 -17.61 -15.10 -5.62
C GLU A 282 -16.68 -15.54 -4.49
N VAL A 283 -17.28 -16.01 -3.39
CA VAL A 283 -16.56 -16.44 -2.19
C VAL A 283 -16.67 -17.96 -2.06
N PRO A 284 -15.56 -18.72 -2.16
CA PRO A 284 -15.55 -20.16 -1.93
C PRO A 284 -16.04 -20.53 -0.52
N SER A 285 -16.85 -21.59 -0.40
CA SER A 285 -17.35 -22.07 0.88
C SER A 285 -16.20 -22.54 1.77
N LEU A 286 -15.22 -23.20 1.14
CA LEU A 286 -14.02 -23.71 1.81
C LEU A 286 -13.18 -22.58 2.42
N LEU A 287 -13.13 -21.42 1.78
CA LEU A 287 -12.45 -20.24 2.32
C LEU A 287 -13.12 -19.76 3.61
N ARG A 288 -14.45 -19.61 3.61
CA ARG A 288 -15.22 -19.24 4.82
C ARG A 288 -15.01 -20.24 5.94
N GLN A 289 -15.00 -21.54 5.61
CA GLN A 289 -14.79 -22.60 6.59
C GLN A 289 -13.41 -22.46 7.27
N LYS A 290 -12.33 -22.33 6.49
CA LYS A 290 -10.96 -22.19 7.03
C LYS A 290 -10.82 -20.97 7.94
N VAL A 291 -11.39 -19.83 7.53
CA VAL A 291 -11.36 -18.61 8.35
C VAL A 291 -12.16 -18.79 9.65
N LYS A 292 -13.33 -19.43 9.60
CA LYS A 292 -14.14 -19.75 10.79
C LYS A 292 -13.40 -20.69 11.76
N GLU A 293 -12.58 -21.61 11.25
CA GLU A 293 -11.72 -22.50 12.04
C GLU A 293 -10.48 -21.80 12.63
N GLY A 294 -10.25 -20.52 12.33
CA GLY A 294 -9.04 -19.79 12.74
C GLY A 294 -7.78 -20.21 11.99
N LYS A 295 -7.92 -20.96 10.89
CA LYS A 295 -6.81 -21.41 10.04
C LYS A 295 -6.57 -20.36 8.95
N LEU A 296 -5.81 -19.33 9.28
CA LEU A 296 -5.64 -18.14 8.44
C LEU A 296 -4.41 -18.22 7.51
N GLY A 297 -3.79 -19.39 7.41
CA GLY A 297 -2.58 -19.62 6.62
C GLY A 297 -1.31 -19.48 7.44
N ARG A 298 -0.25 -18.99 6.79
CA ARG A 298 1.11 -18.91 7.35
C ARG A 298 1.15 -18.21 8.71
N LYS A 299 0.41 -17.12 8.87
CA LYS A 299 0.45 -16.27 10.08
C LYS A 299 -0.13 -16.95 11.34
N THR A 300 -0.92 -18.02 11.18
CA THR A 300 -1.45 -18.84 12.27
C THR A 300 -0.83 -20.24 12.31
N GLY A 301 0.18 -20.51 11.49
CA GLY A 301 0.83 -21.83 11.39
C GLY A 301 0.05 -22.87 10.59
N GLU A 302 -1.19 -22.57 10.17
CA GLU A 302 -2.03 -23.49 9.40
C GLU A 302 -3.11 -22.73 8.62
N GLY A 303 -3.32 -23.15 7.37
CA GLY A 303 -4.44 -22.76 6.49
C GLY A 303 -4.91 -23.96 5.67
N PHE A 304 -4.60 -23.94 4.38
CA PHE A 304 -4.63 -25.14 3.53
C PHE A 304 -3.43 -26.05 3.77
N TYR A 305 -2.26 -25.44 3.97
CA TYR A 305 -1.04 -26.13 4.35
C TYR A 305 -0.68 -25.86 5.82
N LYS A 306 0.24 -26.67 6.35
CA LYS A 306 0.91 -26.41 7.63
C LYS A 306 2.16 -25.57 7.40
N TRP A 307 2.47 -24.71 8.36
CA TRP A 307 3.55 -23.73 8.26
C TRP A 307 4.43 -23.76 9.52
N ASN A 308 5.75 -23.75 9.31
CA ASN A 308 6.76 -23.52 10.34
C ASN A 308 7.49 -22.21 10.02
N GLY A 309 7.03 -21.11 10.63
CA GLY A 309 7.42 -19.76 10.23
C GLY A 309 7.00 -19.49 8.79
N ASP A 310 7.94 -19.06 7.95
CA ASP A 310 7.70 -18.79 6.52
C ASP A 310 7.82 -20.03 5.62
N LYS A 311 8.04 -21.22 6.18
CA LYS A 311 8.22 -22.46 5.41
C LYS A 311 6.99 -23.35 5.50
N ARG A 312 6.55 -23.86 4.36
CA ARG A 312 5.56 -24.95 4.29
C ARG A 312 6.17 -26.20 4.94
N ALA A 313 5.44 -26.79 5.88
CA ALA A 313 5.84 -27.97 6.65
C ALA A 313 5.46 -29.28 5.93
#